data_AF-A0A962YY64-F1
#
_entry.id   AF-A0A962YY64-F1
#
_cell.length_a   1.000
_cell.length_b   1.000
_cell.length_c   1.000
_cell.angle_alpha   90.00
_cell.angle_beta   90.00
_cell.angle_gamma   90.00
#
_symmetry.space_group_name_H-M   'P 1'
#
loop_
_entity.id
_entity.type
_entity.pdbx_description
1 polymer ?
#
loop_
_entity_poly.entity_id
_entity_poly.type
_entity_poly.pdbx_seq_one_letter_code
_entity_poly.pdbx_strand_id
1 'polypeptide(L)' 'NLPADSSAKIMTEGLLGANYISLIPGFEDLVLHDGDRIDNTHSALILENIMGQLLFSLKDKPSKAAALPGEKPNES' A
#
# COMPACT_ATOMS: atom_id res chain seq x y z
N ASN A 1 11.90 8.28 -24.29
CA ASN A 1 12.93 9.07 -23.59
C ASN A 1 12.64 8.94 -22.10
N LEU A 2 13.46 8.20 -21.36
CA LEU A 2 13.23 7.92 -19.94
C LEU A 2 14.33 8.60 -19.13
N PRO A 3 14.03 9.56 -18.23
CA PRO A 3 15.03 10.22 -17.40
C PRO A 3 15.89 9.24 -16.60
N ALA A 4 17.16 9.56 -16.38
CA ALA A 4 18.11 8.70 -15.66
C ALA A 4 17.72 8.45 -14.19
N ASP A 5 16.99 9.38 -13.58
CA ASP A 5 16.45 9.27 -12.22
C ASP A 5 15.09 8.55 -12.15
N SER A 6 14.58 8.01 -13.27
CA SER A 6 13.31 7.29 -13.29
C SER A 6 13.29 6.11 -12.32
N SER A 7 12.11 5.81 -11.79
CA SER A 7 11.92 4.71 -10.83
C SER A 7 11.10 3.57 -11.43
N ALA A 8 11.40 2.33 -11.05
CA ALA A 8 10.63 1.14 -11.40
C ALA A 8 9.99 0.51 -10.16
N LYS A 9 8.74 0.07 -10.27
CA LYS A 9 8.01 -0.59 -9.18
C LYS A 9 7.29 -1.83 -9.68
N ILE A 10 7.38 -2.95 -8.94
CA ILE A 10 6.57 -4.13 -9.23
C ILE A 10 5.18 -3.94 -8.60
N MET A 11 4.15 -3.92 -9.42
CA MET A 11 2.76 -3.70 -9.04
C MET A 11 1.90 -4.91 -9.41
N THR A 12 0.79 -5.08 -8.71
CA THR A 12 -0.22 -6.12 -8.99
C THR A 12 -1.52 -5.43 -9.42
N GLU A 13 -2.17 -5.95 -10.45
CA GLU A 13 -3.49 -5.47 -10.88
C GLU A 13 -4.55 -5.80 -9.82
N GLY A 14 -4.95 -4.79 -9.04
CA GLY A 14 -5.84 -5.02 -7.91
C GLY A 14 -5.19 -5.95 -6.86
N LEU A 15 -5.98 -6.83 -6.26
CA LEU A 15 -5.51 -7.72 -5.19
C LEU A 15 -4.91 -9.03 -5.71
N LEU A 16 -5.43 -9.55 -6.83
CA LEU A 16 -5.17 -10.92 -7.32
C LEU A 16 -4.88 -10.97 -8.83
N GLY A 17 -4.73 -9.83 -9.50
CA GLY A 17 -4.46 -9.78 -10.93
C GLY A 17 -3.00 -10.05 -11.27
N ALA A 18 -2.63 -9.80 -12.53
CA ALA A 18 -1.27 -10.03 -12.99
C ALA A 18 -0.28 -9.02 -12.38
N ASN A 19 0.99 -9.41 -12.34
CA ASN A 19 2.08 -8.51 -11.94
C ASN A 19 2.63 -7.77 -13.15
N TYR A 20 2.95 -6.50 -12.97
CA TYR A 20 3.56 -5.65 -14.00
C TYR A 20 4.60 -4.71 -13.38
N ILE A 21 5.45 -4.16 -14.23
CA ILE A 21 6.43 -3.13 -13.84
C ILE A 21 5.83 -1.77 -14.20
N SER A 22 5.68 -0.91 -13.19
CA SER A 22 5.33 0.49 -13.36
C SER A 22 6.60 1.33 -13.41
N LEU A 23 6.73 2.18 -14.44
CA LEU A 23 7.81 3.13 -14.59
C LEU A 23 7.31 4.54 -14.27
N ILE A 24 8.01 5.22 -13.39
CA ILE A 24 7.70 6.60 -12.98
C ILE A 24 8.86 7.47 -13.45
N PRO A 25 8.64 8.34 -14.46
CA PRO A 25 9.66 9.28 -14.90
C PRO A 25 10.08 10.20 -13.76
N GLY A 26 11.37 10.45 -13.66
CA GLY A 26 11.90 11.51 -12.81
C GLY A 26 11.97 12.85 -13.53
N PHE A 27 12.86 13.72 -13.09
CA PHE A 27 12.98 15.11 -13.57
C PHE A 27 14.37 15.43 -14.12
N GLU A 28 15.28 14.46 -14.19
CA GLU A 28 16.60 14.71 -14.78
C GLU A 28 16.54 14.96 -16.29
N ASP A 29 17.40 15.86 -16.76
CA ASP A 29 17.60 16.11 -18.19
C ASP A 29 18.37 14.96 -18.87
N LEU A 30 19.17 14.21 -18.10
CA LEU A 30 19.86 13.02 -18.56
C LEU A 30 18.87 11.87 -18.75
N VAL A 31 19.13 11.04 -19.76
CA VAL A 31 18.20 9.99 -20.19
C VAL A 31 18.90 8.66 -20.31
N LEU A 32 18.17 7.58 -20.03
CA LEU A 32 18.65 6.22 -20.14
C LEU A 32 18.80 5.82 -21.62
N HIS A 33 19.88 5.10 -21.90
CA HIS A 33 20.19 4.51 -23.19
C HIS A 33 19.98 2.99 -23.17
N ASP A 34 20.06 2.37 -24.34
CA ASP A 34 19.96 0.92 -24.45
C ASP A 34 21.08 0.23 -23.64
N GLY A 35 20.69 -0.78 -22.86
CA GLY A 35 21.59 -1.50 -21.96
C GLY A 35 21.79 -0.86 -20.58
N ASP A 36 21.30 0.36 -20.37
CA ASP A 36 21.33 1.00 -19.04
C ASP A 36 20.38 0.30 -18.05
N ARG A 37 20.58 0.60 -16.76
CA ARG A 37 19.79 0.04 -15.66
C ARG A 37 19.07 1.15 -14.90
N ILE A 38 17.88 0.83 -14.43
CA ILE A 38 17.15 1.68 -13.48
C ILE A 38 17.65 1.33 -12.08
N ASP A 39 18.30 2.29 -11.42
CA ASP A 39 18.81 2.10 -10.06
C ASP A 39 17.71 2.22 -9.01
N ASN A 40 16.74 3.12 -9.23
CA ASN A 40 15.64 3.38 -8.31
C ASN A 40 14.53 2.33 -8.45
N THR A 41 14.67 1.19 -7.78
CA THR A 41 13.70 0.08 -7.83
C THR A 41 12.96 -0.12 -6.52
N HIS A 42 11.69 -0.54 -6.61
CA HIS A 42 10.87 -0.89 -5.45
C HIS A 42 10.25 -2.27 -5.64
N SER A 43 10.44 -3.12 -4.63
CA SER A 43 9.85 -4.45 -4.56
C SER A 43 8.32 -4.39 -4.49
N ALA A 44 7.68 -5.47 -4.92
CA ALA A 44 6.25 -5.66 -4.71
C ALA A 44 5.92 -5.71 -3.21
N LEU A 45 4.69 -5.32 -2.88
CA LEU A 45 4.15 -5.61 -1.56
C LEU A 45 3.84 -7.10 -1.45
N ILE A 46 4.17 -7.69 -0.30
CA ILE A 46 3.85 -9.08 0.02
C ILE A 46 2.40 -9.13 0.51
N LEU A 47 1.56 -9.90 -0.18
CA LEU A 47 0.11 -9.97 0.09
C LEU A 47 -0.19 -10.35 1.54
N GLU A 48 0.56 -11.28 2.10
CA GLU A 48 0.43 -11.76 3.49
C GLU A 48 0.61 -10.63 4.50
N ASN A 49 1.55 -9.70 4.23
CA ASN A 49 1.77 -8.54 5.09
C ASN A 49 0.58 -7.58 5.06
N ILE A 50 -0.03 -7.38 3.88
CA ILE A 50 -1.23 -6.55 3.73
C ILE A 50 -2.41 -7.17 4.47
N MET A 51 -2.62 -8.48 4.32
CA MET A 51 -3.69 -9.20 5.01
C MET A 51 -3.53 -9.11 6.54
N GLY A 52 -2.30 -9.27 7.05
CA GLY A 52 -2.01 -9.12 8.48
C GLY A 52 -2.32 -7.72 9.02
N GLN A 53 -1.90 -6.66 8.31
CA GLN A 53 -2.18 -5.28 8.67
C GLN A 53 -3.68 -4.95 8.62
N LEU A 54 -4.40 -5.50 7.64
CA LEU A 54 -5.86 -5.33 7.53
C LEU A 54 -6.57 -5.97 8.73
N LEU A 55 -6.27 -7.21 9.06
CA LEU A 55 -6.87 -7.92 10.20
C LEU A 55 -6.60 -7.19 11.52
N PHE A 56 -5.38 -6.69 11.71
CA PHE A 56 -5.01 -5.89 12.87
C PHE A 56 -5.84 -4.60 12.94
N SER A 57 -5.92 -3.86 11.82
CA SER A 57 -6.68 -2.59 11.72
C SER A 57 -8.18 -2.77 11.97
N LEU A 58 -8.75 -3.95 11.67
CA LEU A 58 -10.13 -4.29 11.95
C LEU A 58 -10.37 -4.60 13.44
N LYS A 59 -9.37 -5.15 14.14
CA LYS A 59 -9.45 -5.47 15.58
C LYS A 59 -9.46 -4.22 16.46
N ASP A 60 -8.77 -3.16 16.02
CA ASP A 60 -8.59 -1.92 16.80
C ASP A 60 -9.74 -0.91 16.68
N LYS A 61 -10.82 -1.24 15.93
CA LYS A 61 -12.06 -0.44 15.98
C LYS A 61 -12.83 -0.79 17.25
N PRO A 62 -12.98 0.12 18.23
CA PRO A 62 -13.87 -0.13 19.36
C PRO A 62 -15.30 -0.27 18.85
N SER A 63 -15.93 -1.41 19.13
CA SER A 63 -17.35 -1.64 18.90
C SER A 63 -18.15 -0.58 19.67
N LYS A 64 -18.60 0.47 18.97
CA LYS A 64 -19.55 1.45 19.49
C LYS A 64 -20.98 0.88 19.46
N ALA A 65 -21.15 -0.32 20.00
CA ALA A 65 -22.41 -1.04 20.09
C ALA A 65 -22.47 -1.84 21.40
N ALA A 66 -22.31 -1.17 22.54
CA ALA A 66 -22.58 -1.75 23.86
C ALA A 66 -22.97 -0.71 24.93
N ALA A 67 -23.54 0.44 24.52
CA ALA A 67 -24.23 1.32 25.47
C ALA A 67 -25.72 1.28 25.12
N LEU A 68 -26.44 0.33 25.73
CA LEU A 68 -27.90 0.38 25.77
C LEU A 68 -28.29 1.58 26.67
N PRO A 69 -29.04 2.57 26.17
CA PRO A 69 -29.55 3.64 27.01
C PRO A 69 -30.74 3.09 27.80
N GLY A 70 -30.59 2.87 29.11
CA GLY A 70 -31.75 2.42 29.90
C GLY A 70 -31.58 2.14 31.39
N GLU A 71 -30.40 1.85 31.93
CA GLU A 71 -30.30 1.58 33.37
C GLU A 71 -30.06 2.86 34.17
N LYS A 72 -31.15 3.40 34.73
CA LYS A 72 -31.05 4.38 35.82
C LYS A 72 -30.50 3.66 37.07
N PRO A 73 -29.55 4.26 37.80
CA PRO A 73 -29.10 3.71 39.08
C PRO A 73 -30.27 3.68 40.06
N ASN A 74 -30.51 2.51 40.64
CA ASN A 74 -31.38 2.34 41.80
C ASN A 74 -30.68 2.96 43.02
N GLU A 75 -31.18 4.10 43.48
CA GLU A 75 -30.83 4.62 44.81
C GLU A 75 -31.52 3.75 45.88
N SER A 76 -30.74 3.23 46.82
CA SER A 76 -31.18 2.74 48.13
C SER A 76 -30.12 3.10 49.16
#